data_AF-X1M4L7-F1
#
_entry.id   AF-X1M4L7-F1
#
_cell.length_a   1.000
_cell.length_b   1.000
_cell.length_c   1.000
_cell.angle_alpha   90.00
_cell.angle_beta   90.00
_cell.angle_gamma   90.00
#
_symmetry.space_group_name_H-M   'P 1'
#
loop_
_entity.id
_entity.type
_entity.pdbx_description
1 polymer ?
#
loop_
_entity_poly.entity_id
_entity_poly.type
_entity_poly.pdbx_seq_one_letter_code
_entity_poly.pdbx_strand_id
1 'polypeptide(L)' 'VETGKKCPNCGAEGKYHGEHEAVVKNYKYSWGKVADVGCRCWNCGYEWGFELPESRSGKANC' A
#
# COMPACT_ATOMS: atom_id res chain seq x y z
N VAL A 1 8.45 -7.57 -11.66
CA VAL A 1 8.23 -6.22 -11.10
C VAL A 1 8.49 -6.34 -9.62
N GLU A 2 9.50 -5.65 -9.07
CA GLU A 2 9.73 -5.64 -7.62
C GLU A 2 8.77 -4.62 -7.00
N THR A 3 7.62 -5.10 -6.53
CA THR A 3 6.60 -4.32 -5.83
C THR A 3 7.24 -3.63 -4.62
N GLY A 4 6.91 -2.34 -4.41
CA GLY A 4 7.42 -1.57 -3.26
C GLY A 4 8.65 -0.69 -3.53
N LYS A 5 9.39 -0.87 -4.64
CA LYS A 5 10.54 0.00 -4.95
C LYS A 5 10.20 1.27 -5.70
N LYS A 6 9.11 1.26 -6.49
CA LYS A 6 8.68 2.37 -7.35
C LYS A 6 7.24 2.77 -7.10
N CYS A 7 6.98 4.06 -6.91
CA CYS A 7 5.62 4.57 -6.88
C CYS A 7 4.98 4.43 -8.27
N PRO A 8 3.86 3.71 -8.40
CA PRO A 8 3.20 3.50 -9.70
C PRO A 8 2.61 4.78 -10.29
N ASN A 9 2.38 5.82 -9.48
CA ASN A 9 1.77 7.07 -9.93
C ASN A 9 2.81 8.13 -10.37
N CYS A 10 3.83 8.40 -9.54
CA CYS A 10 4.82 9.43 -9.84
C CYS A 10 6.20 8.89 -10.24
N GLY A 11 6.39 7.57 -10.22
CA GLY A 11 7.65 6.93 -10.60
C GLY A 11 8.79 7.09 -9.60
N ALA A 12 8.54 7.60 -8.40
CA ALA A 12 9.56 7.77 -7.36
C ALA A 12 10.14 6.41 -6.91
N GLU A 13 11.47 6.29 -6.81
CA GLU A 13 12.18 5.06 -6.44
C GLU A 13 13.07 5.23 -5.20
N GLY A 14 13.12 4.21 -4.33
CA GLY A 14 13.72 4.31 -3.00
C GLY A 14 15.25 4.31 -2.95
N LYS A 15 15.81 5.46 -2.53
CA LYS A 15 16.83 5.54 -1.44
C LYS A 15 16.89 6.91 -0.74
N TYR A 16 16.41 8.01 -1.35
CA TYR A 16 16.16 9.31 -0.67
C TYR A 16 15.09 10.20 -1.35
N HIS A 17 14.18 9.67 -2.17
CA HIS A 17 12.96 10.37 -2.64
C HIS A 17 11.80 9.41 -2.95
N GLY A 18 11.94 8.14 -2.55
CA GLY A 18 10.98 7.07 -2.83
C GLY A 18 10.87 6.09 -1.66
N GLU A 19 11.06 6.57 -0.43
CA GLU A 19 10.62 5.81 0.73
C GLU A 19 9.09 5.76 0.67
N HIS A 20 8.54 4.55 0.71
CA HIS A 20 7.10 4.32 0.79
C HIS A 20 6.79 3.98 2.25
N GLU A 21 5.87 4.72 2.86
CA GLU A 21 5.41 4.39 4.21
C GLU A 21 4.33 3.31 4.16
N ALA A 22 4.36 2.39 5.12
CA ALA A 22 3.27 1.44 5.30
C ALA A 22 2.06 2.19 5.89
N VAL A 23 0.93 2.14 5.20
CA VAL A 23 -0.32 2.76 5.64
C VAL A 23 -1.37 1.69 5.91
N VAL A 24 -2.04 1.81 7.05
CA VAL A 24 -3.09 0.87 7.46
C VAL A 24 -4.46 1.50 7.22
N LYS A 25 -5.30 0.85 6.43
CA LYS A 25 -6.71 1.22 6.25
C LYS A 25 -7.61 0.23 6.98
N ASN A 26 -8.54 0.79 7.75
CA ASN A 26 -9.53 0.01 8.49
C ASN A 26 -10.87 0.12 7.79
N TYR A 27 -11.33 -0.99 7.23
CA TYR A 27 -12.63 -1.11 6.59
C TYR A 27 -13.63 -1.71 7.58
N LYS A 28 -14.82 -1.10 7.66
CA LYS A 28 -15.93 -1.61 8.47
C LYS A 28 -16.98 -2.21 7.54
N TYR A 29 -17.13 -3.52 7.59
CA TYR A 29 -18.16 -4.26 6.88
C TYR A 29 -19.26 -4.69 7.85
N SER A 30 -20.44 -5.03 7.31
CA SER A 30 -21.55 -5.57 8.10
C SER A 30 -21.21 -6.88 8.80
N TRP A 31 -20.22 -7.63 8.30
CA TRP A 31 -19.75 -8.91 8.83
C TRP A 31 -18.49 -8.79 9.72
N GLY A 32 -17.85 -7.63 9.82
CA GLY A 32 -16.62 -7.48 10.60
C GLY A 32 -15.78 -6.24 10.26
N LYS A 33 -14.69 -6.05 11.01
CA LYS A 33 -13.67 -5.03 10.74
C LYS A 33 -12.46 -5.69 10.10
N VAL A 34 -11.93 -5.08 9.06
CA VAL A 34 -10.75 -5.58 8.34
C VAL A 34 -9.71 -4.48 8.30
N ALA A 35 -8.49 -4.79 8.74
CA ALA A 35 -7.34 -3.93 8.57
C ALA A 35 -6.54 -4.42 7.36
N ASP A 36 -6.21 -3.50 6.47
CA ASP A 36 -5.44 -3.75 5.25
C ASP A 36 -4.20 -2.84 5.25
N VAL A 37 -3.08 -3.35 4.77
CA VAL A 37 -1.78 -2.68 4.82
C VAL A 37 -1.32 -2.42 3.40
N GLY A 38 -1.33 -1.15 3.01
CA GLY A 38 -0.83 -0.67 1.73
C GLY A 38 0.42 0.19 1.88
N CYS A 39 0.87 0.75 0.76
CA CYS A 39 2.00 1.65 0.68
C CYS A 39 1.50 3.04 0.32
N ARG A 40 2.11 4.07 0.91
CA ARG A 40 1.91 5.47 0.54
C ARG A 40 3.23 6.08 0.11
N CYS A 41 3.21 6.79 -1.01
CA CYS A 41 4.37 7.51 -1.50
C CYS A 41 4.55 8.83 -0.77
N TRP A 42 5.72 9.04 -0.17
CA TRP A 42 6.08 10.33 0.43
C TRP A 42 6.12 11.48 -0.58
N ASN A 43 6.48 11.20 -1.84
CA ASN A 43 6.67 12.24 -2.85
C ASN A 43 5.34 12.82 -3.38
N CYS A 44 4.33 11.97 -3.62
CA CYS A 44 3.06 12.41 -4.22
C CYS A 44 1.81 12.09 -3.39
N GLY A 45 1.97 11.41 -2.25
CA GLY A 45 0.86 11.00 -1.38
C GLY A 45 -0.01 9.86 -1.94
N TYR A 46 0.29 9.33 -3.13
CA TYR A 46 -0.48 8.25 -3.73
C TYR A 46 -0.37 6.97 -2.91
N GLU A 47 -1.47 6.25 -2.75
CA GLU A 47 -1.55 5.03 -1.95
C GLU A 47 -1.94 3.83 -2.82
N TRP A 48 -1.32 2.66 -2.61
CA TRP A 48 -1.61 1.42 -3.36
C TRP A 48 -1.29 0.17 -2.53
N GLY A 49 -1.58 -1.01 -3.09
CA GLY A 49 -1.22 -2.28 -2.46
C GLY A 49 -2.16 -2.73 -1.34
N PHE A 50 -3.33 -2.09 -1.20
CA PHE A 50 -4.43 -2.55 -0.34
C PHE A 50 -5.07 -3.79 -0.97
N GLU A 51 -4.96 -4.94 -0.31
CA GLU A 51 -5.67 -6.16 -0.68
C GLU A 51 -6.89 -6.33 0.20
N LEU A 52 -8.05 -5.97 -0.35
CA LEU A 52 -9.33 -6.25 0.29
C LEU A 52 -9.44 -7.76 0.61
N PRO A 53 -10.13 -8.12 1.70
CA PRO A 53 -10.14 -9.50 2.23
C PRO A 53 -10.74 -10.56 1.29
N GLU A 54 -11.41 -10.15 0.21
CA GLU A 54 -11.89 -11.06 -0.85
C GLU A 54 -10.75 -11.56 -1.76
N SER A 55 -9.66 -10.79 -1.88
CA SER A 55 -8.41 -11.19 -2.53
C SER A 55 -7.42 -11.68 -1.48
N ARG A 56 -7.61 -12.91 -0.98
CA ARG A 56 -6.63 -13.54 -0.09
C ARG A 56 -5.30 -13.77 -0.80
N SER A 57 -4.32 -12.93 -0.49
CA SER A 57 -2.90 -13.29 -0.42
C SER A 57 -2.17 -12.25 0.42
N GLY A 58 -2.41 -12.27 1.73
CA GLY A 58 -1.87 -11.31 2.71
C GLY A 58 -0.35 -11.18 2.70
N LYS A 59 0.17 -10.41 1.75
CA LYS A 59 1.50 -9.82 1.75
C LYS A 59 1.28 -8.33 1.58
N ALA A 60 1.72 -7.55 2.58
CA ALA A 60 1.96 -6.13 2.34
C ALA A 60 2.88 -6.05 1.11
N ASN A 61 2.41 -5.40 0.04
CA ASN A 61 3.15 -5.27 -1.22
C ASN A 61 4.08 -4.04 -1.21
N CYS A 62 4.57 -3.71 -0.02
CA CYS A 62 5.64 -2.76 0.28
C CYS A 62 6.86 -3.59 0.72
#